data_AF-A0A0T6LQM3-F1
#
_entry.id   AF-A0A0T6LQM3-F1
#
_cell.length_a   1.000
_cell.length_b   1.000
_cell.length_c   1.000
_cell.angle_alpha   90.00
_cell.angle_beta   90.00
_cell.angle_gamma   90.00
#
_symmetry.space_group_name_H-M   'P 1'
#
loop_
_entity.id
_entity.type
_entity.pdbx_description
1 polymer ?
#
loop_
_entity_poly.entity_id
_entity_poly.type
_entity_poly.pdbx_seq_one_letter_code
_entity_poly.pdbx_strand_id
1 'polypeptide(L)'
;MVLISQRPAEATDRNVPGHWEGDLIVGTKNGSAIGTLVERSTRYTLLVHLPDGSAPGFFRKALLNVVSGLSAHLVSWRGLCTG
;
A
#
# COMPACT_ATOMS: atom_id res chain seq x y z
N MET A 1 13.58 -16.08 -13.54
CA MET A 1 12.75 -15.51 -14.62
C MET A 1 11.67 -16.53 -14.93
N VAL A 2 10.40 -16.20 -14.65
CA VAL A 2 9.24 -17.08 -14.90
C VAL A 2 8.63 -16.68 -16.26
N LEU A 3 8.24 -17.67 -17.08
CA LEU A 3 7.54 -17.41 -18.34
C LEU A 3 6.22 -16.69 -18.05
N ILE A 4 5.85 -15.67 -18.83
CA ILE A 4 4.60 -14.90 -18.63
C ILE A 4 3.36 -15.82 -18.59
N SER A 5 3.39 -16.94 -19.32
CA SER A 5 2.35 -17.98 -19.32
C SER A 5 2.18 -18.73 -18.00
N GLN A 6 3.14 -18.64 -17.08
CA GLN A 6 3.10 -19.27 -15.76
C GLN A 6 2.79 -18.29 -14.64
N ARG A 7 2.49 -17.02 -14.97
CA ARG A 7 2.06 -16.07 -13.95
C ARG A 7 0.66 -16.48 -13.45
N PRO A 8 0.43 -16.56 -12.13
CA PRO A 8 -0.90 -16.86 -11.59
C PRO A 8 -1.92 -15.85 -12.14
N ALA A 9 -3.13 -16.31 -12.47
CA ALA A 9 -4.18 -15.47 -13.05
C ALA A 9 -4.52 -14.28 -12.14
N GLU A 10 -4.38 -14.47 -10.83
CA GLU A 10 -4.54 -13.47 -9.77
C GLU A 10 -3.60 -12.26 -9.92
N ALA A 11 -2.47 -12.40 -10.63
CA ALA A 11 -1.57 -11.29 -10.87
C ALA A 11 -2.01 -10.36 -12.01
N THR A 12 -2.91 -10.85 -12.87
CA THR A 12 -3.61 -10.03 -13.88
C THR A 12 -4.92 -9.50 -13.32
N ASP A 13 -5.51 -10.24 -12.38
CA ASP A 13 -6.77 -9.89 -11.77
C ASP A 13 -6.62 -8.78 -10.72
N ARG A 14 -7.32 -7.67 -10.93
CA ARG A 14 -7.36 -6.53 -10.00
C ARG A 14 -8.47 -6.67 -8.97
N ASN A 15 -9.15 -7.80 -8.96
CA ASN A 15 -10.47 -7.95 -8.37
C ASN A 15 -10.44 -8.65 -7.01
N VAL A 16 -9.26 -8.82 -6.42
CA VAL A 16 -9.12 -9.35 -5.05
C VAL A 16 -9.15 -8.18 -4.06
N PRO A 17 -10.22 -8.05 -3.24
CA PRO A 17 -10.26 -7.04 -2.19
C PRO A 17 -9.10 -7.23 -1.22
N GLY A 18 -8.47 -6.13 -0.80
CA GLY A 18 -7.35 -6.17 0.14
C GLY A 18 -5.97 -6.26 -0.52
N HIS A 19 -5.88 -6.20 -1.85
CA HIS A 19 -4.62 -5.99 -2.55
C HIS A 19 -4.35 -4.49 -2.66
N TRP A 20 -3.45 -3.99 -1.82
CA TRP A 20 -3.08 -2.58 -1.76
C TRP A 20 -1.72 -2.34 -2.42
N GLU A 21 -1.63 -1.29 -3.22
CA GLU A 21 -0.38 -0.75 -3.75
C GLU A 21 0.05 0.48 -2.93
N GLY A 22 1.34 0.57 -2.62
CA GLY A 22 1.91 1.66 -1.86
C GLY A 22 2.98 2.39 -2.67
N ASP A 23 2.85 3.70 -2.82
CA ASP A 23 3.91 4.58 -3.34
C ASP A 23 4.29 5.62 -2.28
N LEU A 24 5.44 6.25 -2.49
CA LEU A 24 5.94 7.33 -1.64
C LEU A 24 6.34 8.52 -2.52
N ILE A 25 5.66 9.64 -2.32
CA ILE A 25 5.99 10.93 -2.95
C ILE A 25 6.85 11.71 -1.97
N VAL A 26 8.07 12.06 -2.36
CA VAL A 26 9.03 12.78 -1.51
C VAL A 26 9.13 14.24 -1.96
N GLY A 27 9.00 15.15 -1.00
CA GLY A 27 9.14 16.59 -1.20
C GLY A 27 10.60 17.03 -1.36
N THR A 28 10.79 18.30 -1.73
CA THR A 28 12.12 18.88 -1.98
C THR A 28 13.05 18.69 -0.78
N LYS A 29 14.32 18.32 -1.06
CA LYS A 29 15.36 18.04 -0.05
C LYS A 29 14.97 16.96 0.98
N ASN A 30 14.04 16.07 0.66
CA ASN A 30 13.51 15.05 1.56
C ASN A 30 12.87 15.64 2.85
N GLY A 31 12.50 16.92 2.83
CA GLY A 31 11.95 17.61 3.99
C GLY A 31 10.53 17.22 4.34
N SER A 32 9.80 16.57 3.42
CA SER A 32 8.46 16.04 3.66
C SER A 32 8.20 14.84 2.74
N ALA A 33 7.16 14.06 3.04
CA ALA A 33 6.68 13.00 2.16
C ALA A 33 5.16 12.78 2.29
N ILE A 34 4.60 12.13 1.29
CA ILE A 34 3.23 11.61 1.31
C ILE A 34 3.31 10.14 0.89
N GLY A 35 2.87 9.23 1.77
CA GLY A 35 2.60 7.85 1.40
C GLY A 35 1.24 7.75 0.73
N THR A 36 1.14 7.04 -0.39
CA THR A 36 -0.14 6.76 -1.04
C THR A 36 -0.43 5.28 -0.96
N LEU A 37 -1.61 4.90 -0.47
CA LEU A 37 -2.06 3.50 -0.44
C LEU A 37 -3.34 3.36 -1.26
N VAL A 38 -3.33 2.54 -2.31
CA VAL A 38 -4.43 2.38 -3.25
C VAL A 38 -4.92 0.94 -3.24
N GLU A 39 -6.20 0.72 -2.93
CA GLU A 39 -6.85 -0.58 -3.03
C GLU A 39 -7.21 -0.84 -4.51
N ARG A 40 -6.68 -1.91 -5.10
CA ARG A 40 -6.72 -2.09 -6.57
C ARG A 40 -8.12 -2.34 -7.14
N SER A 41 -9.03 -2.90 -6.34
CA SER A 41 -10.38 -3.29 -6.78
C SER A 41 -11.35 -2.09 -6.74
N THR A 42 -11.40 -1.41 -5.60
CA THR A 42 -12.28 -0.29 -5.29
C THR A 42 -11.70 1.07 -5.68
N ARG A 43 -10.39 1.15 -5.96
CA ARG A 43 -9.63 2.40 -6.15
C ARG A 43 -9.68 3.34 -4.94
N TYR A 44 -10.04 2.80 -3.78
CA TYR A 44 -10.01 3.53 -2.53
C TYR A 44 -8.57 3.94 -2.22
N THR A 45 -8.36 5.24 -2.05
CA THR A 45 -7.03 5.84 -1.92
C THR A 45 -6.87 6.51 -0.56
N LEU A 46 -5.79 6.18 0.13
CA LEU A 46 -5.39 6.79 1.39
C LEU A 46 -4.11 7.59 1.19
N LEU A 47 -4.09 8.79 1.77
CA LEU A 47 -2.90 9.64 1.82
C LEU A 47 -2.38 9.70 3.26
N VAL A 48 -1.11 9.34 3.42
CA VAL A 48 -0.40 9.33 4.70
C VAL A 48 0.56 10.50 4.71
N HIS A 49 0.21 11.56 5.44
CA HIS A 49 1.05 12.76 5.54
C HIS A 49 2.25 12.52 6.46
N LEU A 50 3.46 12.83 5.96
CA LEU A 50 4.73 12.65 6.67
C LEU A 50 5.50 13.98 6.66
N PRO A 51 5.21 14.89 7.61
CA PRO A 51 5.76 16.25 7.60
C PRO A 51 7.27 16.29 7.84
N ASP A 52 7.84 15.28 8.50
CA ASP A 52 9.25 15.20 8.86
C ASP A 52 10.07 14.28 7.92
N GLY A 53 9.54 14.02 6.72
CA GLY A 53 10.18 13.17 5.70
C GLY A 53 9.88 11.66 5.86
N SER A 54 10.58 10.84 5.08
CA SER A 54 10.25 9.43 4.85
C SER A 54 11.10 8.43 5.64
N ALA A 55 11.66 8.83 6.78
CA ALA A 55 12.47 7.92 7.58
C ALA A 55 11.65 6.66 7.97
N PRO A 56 12.21 5.43 7.86
CA PRO A 56 11.44 4.19 7.92
C PRO A 56 10.55 4.04 9.18
N GLY A 57 11.04 4.53 10.32
CA GLY A 57 10.29 4.49 11.59
C GLY A 57 9.03 5.36 11.59
N PHE A 58 9.07 6.53 10.93
CA PHE A 58 7.93 7.45 10.85
C PHE A 58 6.88 6.93 9.88
N PHE A 59 7.30 6.38 8.74
CA PHE A 59 6.40 5.81 7.74
C PHE A 59 5.54 4.69 8.32
N ARG A 60 6.17 3.70 8.99
CA ARG A 60 5.44 2.57 9.58
C ARG A 60 4.41 3.03 10.62
N LYS A 61 4.78 3.97 11.49
CA LYS A 61 3.89 4.47 12.54
C LYS A 61 2.69 5.22 11.95
N ALA A 62 2.94 6.11 10.99
CA ALA A 62 1.89 6.86 10.32
C ALA A 62 0.95 5.93 9.52
N LEU A 63 1.50 4.94 8.83
CA LEU A 63 0.72 3.93 8.09
C LEU A 63 -0.19 3.13 9.03
N LEU A 64 0.33 2.67 10.17
CA LEU A 64 -0.47 1.93 11.15
C LEU A 64 -1.64 2.77 11.70
N ASN A 65 -1.43 4.06 11.94
CA ASN A 65 -2.50 4.96 12.38
C ASN A 65 -3.62 5.09 11.33
N VAL A 66 -3.27 5.12 10.04
CA VAL A 66 -4.24 5.26 8.96
C VAL A 66 -4.96 3.93 8.68
N VAL A 67 -4.22 2.82 8.62
CA VAL A 67 -4.77 1.50 8.30
C VAL A 67 -5.63 0.93 9.44
N SER A 68 -5.32 1.26 10.70
CA SER A 68 -6.14 0.83 11.85
C SER A 68 -7.55 1.43 11.87
N GLY A 69 -7.77 2.54 11.17
CA GLY A 69 -9.09 3.16 11.01
C GLY A 69 -9.93 2.55 9.88
N LEU A 70 -9.41 1.57 9.13
CA LEU A 70 -10.13 0.99 8.00
C LEU A 70 -11.18 -0.02 8.44
N SER A 71 -12.35 0.05 7.82
CA SER A 71 -13.42 -0.93 7.99
C SER A 71 -12.99 -2.30 7.45
N ALA A 72 -13.49 -3.37 8.08
CA ALA A 72 -13.12 -4.76 7.77
C ALA A 72 -13.29 -5.16 6.29
N HIS A 73 -14.24 -4.57 5.57
CA HIS A 73 -14.46 -4.88 4.14
C HIS A 73 -13.32 -4.42 3.20
N LEU A 74 -12.44 -3.52 3.68
CA LEU A 74 -11.23 -3.08 2.97
C LEU A 74 -9.97 -3.85 3.41
N VAL A 75 -10.10 -4.69 4.45
CA VAL A 75 -9.03 -5.47 5.07
C VAL A 75 -9.27 -6.95 4.82
N SER A 76 -9.11 -7.39 3.57
CA SER A 76 -8.96 -8.81 3.23
C SER A 76 -7.46 -9.13 3.12
N TRP A 77 -6.82 -9.24 4.28
CA TRP A 77 -5.38 -9.51 4.42
C TRP A 77 -5.10 -11.02 4.37
N ARG A 78 -5.08 -11.61 3.17
CA ARG A 78 -4.54 -12.96 2.92
C ARG A 78 -3.45 -12.86 1.85
N GLY A 79 -2.18 -12.66 2.22
CA GLY A 79 -1.12 -12.91 1.24
C GLY A 79 0.28 -12.33 1.40
N LEU A 80 0.61 -11.47 2.38
CA LEU A 80 1.92 -10.80 2.41
C LEU A 80 2.92 -11.28 3.46
N CYS A 81 2.66 -12.41 4.14
CA CYS A 81 3.63 -13.04 5.04
C CYS A 81 3.61 -14.57 4.89
N THR A 82 4.02 -15.08 3.73
CA THR A 82 4.52 -16.47 3.60
C THR A 82 5.43 -16.53 2.39
N GLY A 83 6.74 -16.50 2.66
CA GLY A 83 7.82 -16.44 1.67
C GLY A 83 9.05 -15.84 2.30
#